data_AF-A0A167EZT3-F1
#
_entry.id   AF-A0A167EZT3-F1
#
_cell.length_a   1.000
_cell.length_b   1.000
_cell.length_c   1.000
_cell.angle_alpha   90.00
_cell.angle_beta   90.00
_cell.angle_gamma   90.00
#
_symmetry.space_group_name_H-M   'P 1'
#
loop_
_entity.id
_entity.type
_entity.pdbx_description
1 polymer ?
#
loop_
_entity_poly.entity_id
_entity_poly.type
_entity_poly.pdbx_seq_one_letter_code
_entity_poly.pdbx_strand_id
1 'polypeptide(L)' 'MSSPLDSGAGTELFASYDSDFQLAYSEITQKLDDIPNLTTEQQKPAIKAAERAVEEAYEIVSRKPEVASPINPSL' A
#
# COMPACT_ATOMS: atom_id res chain seq x y z
N MET A 1 13.66 -27.82 4.54
CA MET A 1 13.82 -27.44 5.95
C MET A 1 13.47 -25.97 6.07
N SER A 2 12.32 -25.65 6.65
CA SER A 2 11.95 -24.26 6.93
C SER A 2 12.67 -23.83 8.20
N SER A 3 13.64 -22.92 8.05
CA SER A 3 14.42 -22.41 9.17
C SER A 3 13.58 -21.41 9.98
N PRO A 4 13.65 -21.39 11.32
CA PRO A 4 13.01 -20.38 12.17
C PRO A 4 13.50 -18.94 11.90
N LEU A 5 14.56 -18.75 11.11
CA LEU A 5 15.02 -17.46 10.58
C LEU A 5 14.09 -16.91 9.47
N ASP A 6 13.35 -17.77 8.76
CA ASP A 6 12.38 -17.40 7.72
C ASP A 6 11.14 -16.71 8.33
N SER A 7 10.74 -17.11 9.54
CA SER A 7 9.59 -16.52 10.24
C SER A 7 9.86 -15.10 10.78
N GLY A 8 11.10 -14.80 11.18
CA GLY A 8 11.50 -13.46 11.61
C GLY A 8 11.59 -12.50 10.43
N ALA A 9 12.31 -12.89 9.38
CA ALA A 9 12.46 -12.10 8.16
C ALA A 9 11.12 -11.84 7.46
N GLY A 10 10.20 -12.80 7.42
CA GLY A 10 8.86 -12.61 6.89
C GLY A 10 8.01 -11.60 7.68
N THR A 11 8.19 -11.54 9.00
CA THR A 11 7.49 -10.58 9.87
C THR A 11 8.05 -9.17 9.70
N GLU A 12 9.36 -9.02 9.56
CA GLU A 12 10.01 -7.73 9.30
C GLU A 12 9.67 -7.18 7.90
N LEU A 13 9.63 -8.05 6.89
CA LEU A 13 9.18 -7.69 5.55
C LEU A 13 7.72 -7.24 5.58
N PHE A 14 6.84 -8.01 6.22
CA PHE A 14 5.43 -7.63 6.38
C PHE A 14 5.25 -6.28 7.10
N ALA A 15 5.97 -6.06 8.20
CA ALA A 15 5.93 -4.79 8.95
C ALA A 15 6.40 -3.60 8.10
N SER A 16 7.38 -3.82 7.23
CA SER A 16 7.85 -2.82 6.26
C SER A 16 6.77 -2.50 5.21
N TYR A 17 6.13 -3.52 4.63
CA TYR A 17 5.01 -3.34 3.69
C TYR A 17 3.83 -2.60 4.32
N ASP A 18 3.46 -2.95 5.54
CA ASP A 18 2.35 -2.31 6.25
C ASP A 18 2.67 -0.84 6.51
N SER A 19 3.90 -0.53 6.94
CA SER A 19 4.36 0.84 7.15
C SER A 19 4.36 1.67 5.85
N ASP A 20 4.87 1.11 4.76
CA ASP A 20 4.89 1.75 3.45
C ASP A 20 3.46 2.00 2.93
N PHE A 21 2.56 1.03 3.11
CA PHE A 21 1.15 1.18 2.74
C PHE A 21 0.43 2.24 3.58
N GLN A 22 0.66 2.27 4.90
CA GLN A 22 0.07 3.29 5.78
C GLN A 22 0.55 4.70 5.39
N LEU A 23 1.83 4.85 5.01
CA LEU A 23 2.36 6.12 4.52
C LEU A 23 1.66 6.57 3.24
N ALA A 24 1.56 5.68 2.25
CA ALA A 24 0.87 5.97 0.99
C ALA A 24 -0.63 6.28 1.20
N TYR A 25 -1.30 5.52 2.09
CA TYR A 25 -2.69 5.76 2.46
C TYR A 25 -2.90 7.14 3.11
N SER A 26 -2.01 7.53 4.02
CA SER A 26 -2.04 8.86 4.65
C SER A 26 -1.85 9.96 3.61
N GLU A 27 -0.92 9.80 2.68
CA GLU A 27 -0.67 10.77 1.61
C GLU A 27 -1.88 10.91 0.67
N ILE A 28 -2.49 9.80 0.25
CA ILE A 28 -3.70 9.79 -0.58
C ILE A 28 -4.83 10.53 0.15
N THR A 29 -5.06 10.19 1.42
CA THR A 29 -6.12 10.78 2.23
C THR A 29 -5.94 12.28 2.34
N GLN A 30 -4.72 12.74 2.66
CA GLN A 30 -4.42 14.17 2.75
C GLN A 30 -4.69 14.90 1.42
N LYS A 31 -4.22 14.34 0.29
CA LYS A 31 -4.48 14.97 -1.03
C LYS A 31 -5.98 15.05 -1.34
N LEU A 32 -6.75 14.03 -1.01
CA LEU A 32 -8.20 13.99 -1.25
C LEU A 32 -8.93 15.01 -0.37
N ASP A 33 -8.53 15.15 0.90
CA ASP A 33 -9.11 16.13 1.83
C ASP A 33 -8.76 17.58 1.44
N ASP A 34 -7.60 17.79 0.81
CA ASP A 34 -7.16 19.11 0.35
C ASP A 34 -7.89 19.58 -0.92
N ILE A 35 -8.25 18.67 -1.84
CA ILE A 35 -8.83 19.00 -3.16
C ILE A 35 -10.05 19.94 -3.08
N PRO A 36 -11.05 19.72 -2.19
CA PRO A 36 -12.20 20.61 -2.06
C PRO A 36 -11.85 22.06 -1.70
N ASN A 37 -10.68 22.28 -1.09
CA ASN A 37 -10.21 23.59 -0.66
C ASN A 37 -9.40 24.33 -1.74
N LEU A 38 -9.15 23.68 -2.89
CA LEU A 38 -8.37 24.25 -3.99
C LEU A 38 -9.25 25.02 -4.99
N THR A 39 -8.65 26.01 -5.65
CA THR A 39 -9.29 26.67 -6.80
C THR A 39 -9.44 25.70 -7.98
N THR A 40 -10.38 25.98 -8.88
CA THR A 40 -10.66 25.14 -10.06
C THR A 40 -9.40 24.84 -10.91
N GLU A 41 -8.50 25.80 -11.04
CA GLU A 41 -7.25 25.63 -11.80
C GLU A 41 -6.25 24.69 -11.10
N GLN A 42 -6.30 24.64 -9.77
CA GLN A 42 -5.45 23.80 -8.93
C GLN A 42 -6.03 22.39 -8.69
N GLN A 43 -7.35 22.22 -8.79
CA GLN A 43 -8.01 20.92 -8.57
C GLN A 43 -7.56 19.87 -9.60
N LYS A 44 -7.52 20.21 -10.88
CA LYS A 44 -7.14 19.26 -11.95
C LYS A 44 -5.74 18.65 -11.74
N PRO A 45 -4.66 19.42 -11.50
CA PRO A 45 -3.36 18.83 -11.19
C PRO A 45 -3.33 18.11 -9.84
N ALA A 46 -4.10 18.54 -8.84
CA ALA A 46 -4.17 17.87 -7.53
C ALA A 46 -4.85 16.49 -7.61
N ILE A 47 -5.93 16.34 -8.39
CA ILE A 47 -6.58 15.06 -8.67
C ILE A 47 -5.58 14.11 -9.33
N LYS A 48 -4.82 14.56 -10.34
CA LYS A 48 -3.77 13.74 -10.96
C LYS A 48 -2.67 13.32 -9.99
N ALA A 49 -2.35 14.16 -9.02
CA ALA A 49 -1.38 13.82 -7.99
C ALA A 49 -1.93 12.76 -7.02
N ALA A 50 -3.22 12.81 -6.70
CA ALA A 50 -3.90 11.78 -5.92
C ALA A 50 -3.98 10.45 -6.70
N GLU A 51 -4.29 10.48 -8.00
CA GLU A 51 -4.29 9.30 -8.87
C GLU A 51 -2.92 8.60 -8.87
N ARG A 52 -1.83 9.35 -9.01
CA ARG A 52 -0.47 8.79 -8.93
C ARG A 52 -0.15 8.18 -7.57
N ALA A 53 -0.54 8.82 -6.48
CA ALA A 53 -0.35 8.26 -5.14
C ALA A 53 -1.12 6.92 -4.97
N VAL A 54 -2.30 6.80 -5.59
CA VAL A 54 -3.06 5.54 -5.62
C VAL A 54 -2.33 4.46 -6.46
N GLU A 55 -1.76 4.82 -7.61
CA GLU A 55 -0.93 3.90 -8.39
C GLU A 55 0.29 3.41 -7.58
N GLU A 56 0.96 4.29 -6.85
CA GLU A 56 2.07 3.92 -5.97
C GLU A 56 1.63 2.98 -4.83
N ALA A 57 0.48 3.26 -4.19
CA ALA A 57 -0.08 2.35 -3.19
C ALA A 57 -0.42 0.96 -3.78
N TYR A 58 -0.92 0.92 -5.02
CA TYR A 58 -1.20 -0.32 -5.71
C TYR A 58 0.07 -1.14 -6.00
N GLU A 59 1.16 -0.46 -6.37
CA GLU A 59 2.48 -1.08 -6.54
C GLU A 59 3.02 -1.66 -5.22
N ILE A 60 2.84 -0.96 -4.08
CA ILE A 60 3.23 -1.47 -2.75
C ILE A 60 2.46 -2.76 -2.42
N VAL A 61 1.14 -2.78 -2.64
CA VAL A 61 0.30 -3.95 -2.38
C VAL A 61 0.63 -5.10 -3.35
N SER A 62 0.91 -4.80 -4.61
CA SER A 62 1.26 -5.80 -5.63
C SER A 62 2.63 -6.44 -5.41
N ARG A 63 3.54 -5.73 -4.72
CA ARG A 63 4.83 -6.26 -4.26
C ARG A 63 4.71 -7.21 -3.06
N LYS A 64 3.57 -7.24 -2.38
CA LYS A 64 3.35 -8.13 -1.24
C LYS A 64 3.40 -9.58 -1.76
N PRO A 65 4.36 -10.40 -1.32
CA PRO A 65 4.48 -11.77 -1.80
C PRO A 65 3.18 -12.53 -1.52
N GLU A 66 2.69 -13.26 -2.52
CA GLU A 66 1.54 -14.17 -2.46
C GLU A 66 1.86 -15.38 -1.55
N VAL A 67 2.02 -15.14 -0.25
CA VAL A 67 2.32 -16.19 0.74
C VAL A 67 1.28 -16.16 1.86
N ALA A 68 0.05 -16.59 1.54
CA ALA A 68 -0.86 -17.30 2.45
C ALA A 68 -2.26 -17.48 1.83
N SER A 69 -2.37 -18.26 0.75
CA SER A 69 -3.54 -19.15 0.69
C SER A 69 -3.14 -20.43 1.40
N PRO A 70 -3.67 -20.75 2.60
CA PRO A 70 -3.61 -22.11 3.07
C PRO A 70 -4.34 -22.93 2.01
N ILE A 71 -3.59 -23.74 1.26
CA ILE A 71 -4.21 -24.81 0.50
C ILE A 71 -4.93 -25.65 1.55
N ASN A 72 -6.26 -25.48 1.63
CA ASN A 72 -7.14 -26.39 2.32
C ASN A 72 -6.84 -27.78 1.74
N PRO A 73 -6.28 -28.73 2.51
CA PRO A 73 -6.33 -30.11 2.08
C PRO A 73 -7.80 -30.51 2.21
N SER A 74 -8.51 -30.52 1.08
CA SER A 74 -9.79 -31.21 0.98
C SER A 74 -9.64 -32.63 1.54
N LEU A 75 -10.66 -33.06 2.30
CA LEU A 75 -10.83 -34.36 2.98
C LEU A 75 -10.12 -35.56 2.34
#